data_AF-A0A382VD94-F1
#
_entry.id   AF-A0A382VD94-F1
#
_cell.length_a   1.000
_cell.length_b   1.000
_cell.length_c   1.000
_cell.angle_alpha   90.00
_cell.angle_beta   90.00
_cell.angle_gamma   90.00
#
_symmetry.space_group_name_H-M   'P 1'
#
loop_
_entity.id
_entity.type
_entity.pdbx_description
1 polymer ?
#
loop_
_entity_poly.entity_id
_entity_poly.type
_entity_poly.pdbx_seq_one_letter_code
_entity_poly.pdbx_strand_id
1 'polypeptide(L)' 'MANFWLRYKRNRSAVIGQFIIVLILFMAATASFFYPDDPFRLVGKPLSAPLANGFLLGSDSLGRDVAAGIAHGAKTSLLI' A
#
# COMPACT_ATOMS: atom_id res chain seq x y z
N MET A 1 12.70 30.46 1.90
CA MET A 1 12.44 29.01 1.99
C MET A 1 12.27 28.49 3.43
N ALA A 2 13.15 28.81 4.38
CA ALA A 2 13.04 28.31 5.77
C ALA A 2 11.69 28.64 6.46
N ASN A 3 11.15 29.84 6.24
CA ASN A 3 9.86 30.27 6.82
C ASN A 3 8.65 29.48 6.28
N PHE A 4 8.73 28.96 5.06
CA PHE A 4 7.66 28.12 4.49
C PHE A 4 7.57 26.79 5.25
N TRP A 5 8.71 26.11 5.45
CA TRP A 5 8.77 24.83 6.14
C TRP A 5 8.29 24.92 7.60
N LEU A 6 8.66 25.99 8.31
CA LEU A 6 8.18 26.23 9.68
C LEU A 6 6.65 26.40 9.74
N ARG A 7 6.06 27.14 8.79
CA ARG A 7 4.61 27.33 8.71
C ARG A 7 3.89 26.06 8.26
N TYR A 8 4.47 25.33 7.31
CA TYR A 8 3.94 24.08 6.78
C TYR A 8 3.87 23.00 7.87
N LYS A 9 4.96 22.80 8.63
CA LYS A 9 5.01 21.83 9.74
C LYS A 9 3.99 22.13 10.86
N ARG A 10 3.57 23.40 11.01
CA ARG A 10 2.55 23.78 12.00
C ARG A 10 1.13 23.37 11.59
N ASN A 11 0.89 23.17 10.29
CA ASN A 11 -0.38 22.65 9.79
C ASN A 11 -0.37 21.11 9.83
N ARG A 12 -0.91 20.54 10.91
CA ARG A 12 -0.96 19.09 11.11
C ARG A 12 -1.64 18.35 9.96
N SER A 13 -2.71 18.91 9.41
CA SER A 13 -3.44 18.31 8.29
C SER A 13 -2.58 18.25 7.03
N ALA A 14 -1.80 19.31 6.74
CA ALA A 14 -0.90 19.31 5.59
C ALA A 14 0.21 18.26 5.74
N VAL A 15 0.80 18.15 6.94
CA VAL A 15 1.85 17.15 7.23
C VAL A 15 1.31 15.72 7.13
N ILE A 16 0.12 15.45 7.68
CA ILE A 16 -0.52 14.13 7.60
C ILE A 16 -0.82 13.78 6.14
N GLY A 17 -1.37 14.72 5.36
CA GLY A 17 -1.62 14.51 3.93
C GLY A 17 -0.35 14.19 3.15
N GLN A 18 0.73 14.95 3.37
CA GLN A 18 2.03 14.67 2.77
C GLN A 18 2.55 13.28 3.16
N PHE A 19 2.44 12.91 4.43
CA PHE A 19 2.87 11.60 4.91
C PHE A 19 2.10 10.46 4.22
N ILE A 20 0.78 10.58 4.08
CA ILE A 20 -0.05 9.59 3.38
C ILE A 20 0.38 9.46 1.92
N ILE A 21 0.58 10.57 1.22
CA ILE A 21 1.03 10.56 -0.18
C ILE A 21 2.39 9.87 -0.31
N VAL A 22 3.35 10.22 0.55
CA VAL A 22 4.68 9.58 0.56
C VAL A 22 4.58 8.08 0.82
N LEU A 23 3.69 7.65 1.72
CA LEU A 23 3.47 6.25 2.01
C LEU A 23 2.90 5.49 0.80
N ILE A 24 1.92 6.08 0.10
CA ILE A 24 1.34 5.48 -1.12
C ILE A 24 2.39 5.37 -2.23
N LEU A 25 3.18 6.43 -2.45
CA LEU A 25 4.28 6.42 -3.42
C LEU A 25 5.30 5.34 -3.10
N PHE A 26 5.68 5.21 -1.83
CA PHE A 26 6.62 4.19 -1.38
C PHE A 26 6.07 2.77 -1.59
N MET A 27 4.80 2.54 -1.26
CA MET A 27 4.12 1.27 -1.45
C MET A 27 4.06 0.89 -2.95
N ALA A 28 3.69 1.82 -3.82
CA ALA A 28 3.63 1.61 -5.26
C ALA A 28 5.01 1.34 -5.88
N ALA A 29 6.03 2.09 -5.46
CA ALA A 29 7.40 1.94 -5.96
C ALA A 29 8.01 0.59 -5.55
N THR A 30 7.67 0.10 -4.36
CA THR A 30 8.20 -1.16 -3.81
C THR A 30 7.31 -2.38 -4.11
N ALA A 31 6.14 -2.19 -4.72
CA ALA A 31 5.16 -3.25 -4.98
C ALA A 31 5.76 -4.45 -5.72
N SER A 32 6.47 -4.21 -6.83
CA SER A 32 7.08 -5.28 -7.64
C SER A 32 8.27 -5.98 -6.97
N PHE A 33 8.82 -5.42 -5.89
CA PHE A 33 9.91 -6.03 -5.13
C PHE A 33 9.38 -6.94 -4.01
N PHE A 34 8.38 -6.47 -3.24
CA PHE A 34 7.77 -7.26 -2.16
C PHE A 34 6.75 -8.27 -2.64
N TYR A 35 6.04 -7.97 -3.72
CA TYR A 35 5.01 -8.82 -4.32
C TYR A 35 5.33 -9.01 -5.81
N PRO A 36 6.34 -9.84 -6.16
CA PRO A 36 6.78 -10.03 -7.54
C PRO A 36 5.76 -10.79 -8.39
N ASP A 37 4.90 -11.59 -7.76
CA ASP A 37 3.87 -12.38 -8.44
C ASP A 37 2.65 -11.54 -8.86
N ASP A 38 1.83 -12.12 -9.76
CA ASP A 38 0.56 -11.53 -10.19
C ASP A 38 -0.41 -11.36 -8.99
N PRO A 39 -0.86 -10.13 -8.67
CA PRO A 39 -1.78 -9.87 -7.56
C PRO A 39 -3.15 -10.55 -7.71
N PHE A 40 -3.54 -10.96 -8.92
CA PHE A 40 -4.81 -11.66 -9.16
C PHE A 40 -4.69 -13.19 -9.04
N ARG A 41 -3.47 -13.70 -8.83
CA ARG A 41 -3.22 -15.13 -8.64
C ARG A 41 -3.86 -15.61 -7.34
N LEU A 42 -4.44 -16.81 -7.40
CA LEU A 42 -4.95 -17.51 -6.23
C LEU A 42 -3.76 -18.15 -5.50
N VAL A 43 -3.50 -17.75 -4.26
CA VAL A 43 -2.27 -18.12 -3.54
C VAL A 43 -2.54 -18.94 -2.27
N GLY A 44 -3.77 -18.97 -1.77
CA GLY A 44 -4.06 -19.72 -0.55
C GLY A 44 -5.54 -19.83 -0.21
N LYS A 45 -5.82 -20.12 1.06
CA LYS A 45 -7.18 -20.34 1.55
C LYS A 45 -7.99 -19.04 1.48
N PRO A 46 -9.23 -19.05 0.95
CA PRO A 46 -10.13 -17.91 0.99
C PRO A 46 -10.39 -17.39 2.40
N LEU A 47 -10.55 -16.07 2.54
CA LEU A 47 -10.87 -15.38 3.79
C LEU A 47 -9.91 -15.73 4.93
N SER A 48 -8.63 -15.88 4.62
CA SER A 48 -7.59 -16.04 5.63
C SER A 48 -7.46 -14.76 6.44
N ALA A 49 -7.38 -14.90 7.76
CA ALA A 49 -7.15 -13.78 8.65
C ALA A 49 -5.78 -13.12 8.37
N PRO A 50 -5.59 -11.85 8.77
CA PRO A 50 -4.27 -11.21 8.74
C PRO A 50 -3.23 -12.02 9.51
N LEU A 51 -1.99 -12.04 9.01
CA LEU A 51 -0.85 -12.80 9.53
C LEU A 51 -1.02 -14.34 9.53
N ALA A 52 -2.09 -14.87 8.94
CA ALA A 52 -2.30 -16.31 8.79
C ALA A 52 -1.93 -16.78 7.38
N ASN A 53 -1.50 -18.05 7.27
CA ASN A 53 -1.22 -18.71 5.99
C ASN A 53 -0.21 -17.97 5.09
N GLY A 54 0.69 -17.18 5.68
CA GLY A 54 1.68 -16.38 4.96
C GLY A 54 1.18 -15.02 4.45
N PHE A 55 -0.08 -14.66 4.69
CA PHE A 55 -0.65 -13.39 4.23
C PHE A 55 -0.51 -12.28 5.26
N LEU A 56 0.08 -11.14 4.88
CA LEU A 56 0.24 -9.99 5.78
C LEU A 56 -1.10 -9.38 6.20
N LEU A 57 -1.97 -9.11 5.22
CA LEU A 57 -3.31 -8.53 5.43
C LEU A 57 -4.45 -9.55 5.27
N GLY A 58 -4.10 -10.83 5.15
CA GLY A 58 -5.06 -11.90 4.88
C GLY A 58 -5.34 -12.08 3.40
N SER A 59 -6.37 -12.86 3.11
CA SER A 59 -6.80 -13.14 1.73
C SER A 59 -8.25 -12.77 1.48
N ASP A 60 -8.58 -12.51 0.21
CA ASP A 60 -9.94 -12.20 -0.21
C ASP A 60 -10.84 -13.45 -0.31
N SER A 61 -12.07 -13.27 -0.82
CA SER A 61 -13.05 -14.35 -0.99
C SER A 61 -12.63 -15.43 -2.00
N LEU A 62 -11.63 -15.17 -2.83
CA LEU A 62 -11.09 -16.13 -3.80
C LEU A 62 -9.77 -16.76 -3.30
N GLY A 63 -9.12 -16.18 -2.28
CA GLY A 63 -7.84 -16.64 -1.77
C GLY A 63 -6.64 -15.91 -2.37
N ARG A 64 -6.84 -14.68 -2.87
CA ARG A 64 -5.77 -13.77 -3.31
C ARG A 64 -5.19 -13.01 -2.14
N ASP A 65 -3.91 -12.66 -2.20
CA ASP A 65 -3.25 -11.85 -1.18
C ASP A 65 -3.75 -10.39 -1.24
N VAL A 66 -4.41 -9.94 -0.16
CA VAL A 66 -4.95 -8.58 -0.07
C VAL A 66 -3.83 -7.53 -0.07
N ALA A 67 -2.70 -7.81 0.55
CA ALA A 67 -1.58 -6.87 0.62
C ALA A 67 -0.92 -6.69 -0.76
N ALA A 68 -0.76 -7.78 -1.52
CA ALA A 68 -0.31 -7.72 -2.91
C ALA A 68 -1.28 -6.90 -3.78
N GLY A 69 -2.58 -7.14 -3.64
CA GLY A 69 -3.63 -6.40 -4.35
C GLY A 69 -3.60 -4.90 -4.07
N ILE A 70 -3.41 -4.49 -2.81
CA ILE A 70 -3.30 -3.08 -2.44
C ILE A 70 -2.01 -2.46 -3.00
N ALA A 71 -0.87 -3.13 -2.90
CA ALA A 71 0.42 -2.59 -3.35
C ALA A 71 0.44 -2.37 -4.87
N HIS A 72 0.00 -3.37 -5.65
CA HIS A 72 -0.11 -3.23 -7.11
C HIS A 72 -1.26 -2.31 -7.52
N GLY A 73 -2.37 -2.30 -6.78
CA GLY A 73 -3.47 -1.36 -6.98
C GLY A 73 -3.02 0.09 -6.82
N ALA A 74 -2.22 0.40 -5.80
CA ALA A 74 -1.62 1.73 -5.60
C ALA A 74 -0.75 2.14 -6.80
N LYS A 75 0.04 1.21 -7.35
CA LYS A 75 0.86 1.46 -8.55
C LYS A 75 -0.02 1.76 -9.77
N THR A 76 -1.05 0.97 -10.02
CA THR A 76 -1.98 1.18 -11.15
C THR A 76 -2.73 2.51 -11.04
N SER A 77 -3.24 2.85 -9.85
CA SER A 77 -3.95 4.12 -9.61
C SER A 77 -3.08 5.37 -9.80
N LEU A 78 -1.76 5.24 -9.67
CA LEU A 78 -0.82 6.35 -9.92
C LEU A 78 -0.42 6.47 -11.39
N LEU A 79 -0.61 5.43 -12.19
CA LEU A 79 -0.20 5.37 -13.60
C LEU A 79 -1.27 5.84 -14.58
N ILE A 80 -2.55 5.74 -14.21
CA ILE A 80 -3.72 6.02 -15.06
C ILE A 80 -4.40 7.29 -14.55
#